data_AF-A0A1B9JV40-F1
#
_entry.id   AF-A0A1B9JV40-F1
#
_cell.length_a   1.000
_cell.length_b   1.000
_cell.length_c   1.000
_cell.angle_alpha   90.00
_cell.angle_beta   90.00
_cell.angle_gamma   90.00
#
_symmetry.space_group_name_H-M   'P 1'
#
loop_
_entity.id
_entity.type
_entity.pdbx_description
1 polymer ?
#
loop_
_entity_poly.entity_id
_entity_poly.type
_entity_poly.pdbx_seq_one_letter_code
_entity_poly.pdbx_strand_id
1 'polypeptide(L)'
;MSIKEFLDNYKNSFDKRSKAFIEECISYGMTEKEAKRYAKQKIFPGSIVDKIPTLDTSIYQTVTPQLKDRFLYAGSWKEIGETFLSIDAMIKLANKPKFKKWVKSMRENWEDSAPWIYLDKQLSVISVMSEDEGDYTLAVWNNPVEPEIWRYSGQSEQKFKDLLGWLNWLNGN
;
A
#
# COMPACT_ATOMS: atom_id res chain seq x y z
N MET A 1 -9.95 2.43 17.44
CA MET A 1 -8.54 2.86 17.25
C MET A 1 -8.52 3.77 16.04
N SER A 2 -7.96 4.97 16.18
CA SER A 2 -7.78 5.92 15.07
C SER A 2 -6.62 5.51 14.17
N ILE A 3 -6.56 6.06 12.94
CA ILE A 3 -5.44 5.87 12.03
C ILE A 3 -4.13 6.34 12.68
N LYS A 4 -4.15 7.48 13.36
CA LYS A 4 -2.96 8.00 14.06
C LYS A 4 -2.47 7.03 15.15
N GLU A 5 -3.36 6.56 16.03
CA GLU A 5 -2.99 5.60 17.08
C GLU A 5 -2.41 4.31 16.50
N PHE A 6 -3.00 3.81 15.41
CA PHE A 6 -2.47 2.66 14.70
C PHE A 6 -1.05 2.93 14.20
N LEU A 7 -0.85 4.03 13.47
CA LEU A 7 0.43 4.36 12.86
C LEU A 7 1.52 4.61 13.92
N ASP A 8 1.17 5.21 15.06
CA ASP A 8 2.06 5.33 16.22
C ASP A 8 2.47 3.95 16.76
N ASN A 9 1.52 3.02 16.93
CA ASN A 9 1.83 1.66 17.37
C ASN A 9 2.69 0.90 16.35
N TYR A 10 2.38 1.01 15.06
CA TYR A 10 3.10 0.35 13.97
C TYR A 10 4.53 0.88 13.82
N LYS A 11 4.73 2.18 14.03
CA LYS A 11 6.03 2.82 14.11
C LYS A 11 6.83 2.28 15.31
N ASN A 12 6.22 2.29 16.50
CA ASN A 12 6.90 1.90 17.74
C ASN A 12 7.21 0.39 17.80
N SER A 13 6.48 -0.44 17.04
CA SER A 13 6.75 -1.89 16.94
C SER A 13 7.88 -2.25 15.96
N PHE A 14 8.47 -1.27 15.27
CA PHE A 14 9.48 -1.49 14.22
C PHE A 14 10.67 -2.32 14.69
N ASP A 15 11.22 -2.05 15.87
CA ASP A 15 12.40 -2.78 16.37
C ASP A 15 12.13 -4.27 16.57
N LYS A 16 10.91 -4.62 17.00
CA LYS A 16 10.48 -6.02 17.14
C LYS A 16 10.30 -6.66 15.76
N ARG A 17 9.57 -5.99 14.87
CA ARG A 17 9.28 -6.49 13.51
C ARG A 17 10.54 -6.65 12.67
N SER A 18 11.47 -5.72 12.78
CA SER A 18 12.76 -5.76 12.06
C SER A 18 13.64 -6.93 12.51
N LYS A 19 13.68 -7.24 13.81
CA LYS A 19 14.38 -8.43 14.32
C LYS A 19 13.78 -9.72 13.75
N ALA A 20 12.46 -9.86 13.83
CA ALA A 20 11.76 -11.04 13.30
C ALA A 20 12.01 -11.22 11.79
N PHE A 21 11.94 -10.13 11.02
CA PHE A 21 12.25 -10.15 9.58
C PHE A 21 13.71 -10.56 9.30
N ILE A 22 14.68 -10.04 10.09
CA ILE A 22 16.08 -10.40 9.92
C ILE A 22 16.31 -11.89 10.21
N GLU A 23 15.72 -12.42 11.29
CA GLU A 23 15.77 -13.85 11.64
C GLU A 23 15.20 -14.72 10.53
N GLU A 24 14.06 -14.33 9.96
CA GLU A 24 13.43 -15.00 8.82
C GLU A 24 14.35 -15.00 7.59
N CYS A 25 14.89 -13.84 7.18
CA CYS A 25 15.84 -13.76 6.06
C CYS A 25 17.07 -14.65 6.25
N ILE A 26 17.61 -14.72 7.47
CA ILE A 26 18.74 -15.59 7.79
C ILE A 26 18.35 -17.07 7.65
N SER A 27 17.14 -17.45 8.07
CA SER A 27 16.64 -18.82 7.91
C SER A 27 16.53 -19.24 6.43
N TYR A 28 16.31 -18.29 5.52
CA TYR A 28 16.33 -18.50 4.07
C TYR A 28 17.72 -18.37 3.44
N GLY A 29 18.79 -18.26 4.24
CA GLY A 29 20.18 -18.30 3.79
C GLY A 29 20.80 -16.94 3.50
N MET A 30 20.15 -15.82 3.82
CA MET A 30 20.78 -14.50 3.73
C MET A 30 21.77 -14.28 4.88
N THR A 31 22.82 -13.50 4.64
CA THR A 31 23.64 -13.02 5.75
C THR A 31 22.89 -11.94 6.55
N GLU A 32 23.19 -11.81 7.84
CA GLU A 32 22.61 -10.74 8.68
C GLU A 32 22.86 -9.35 8.09
N LYS A 33 24.03 -9.14 7.48
CA LYS A 33 24.40 -7.88 6.81
C LYS A 33 23.49 -7.57 5.63
N GLU A 34 23.12 -8.58 4.84
CA GLU A 34 22.19 -8.42 3.73
C GLU A 34 20.77 -8.16 4.23
N ALA A 35 20.29 -8.96 5.19
CA ALA A 35 18.96 -8.79 5.79
C ALA A 35 18.75 -7.39 6.37
N LYS A 36 19.74 -6.87 7.12
CA LYS A 36 19.72 -5.50 7.68
C LYS A 36 19.63 -4.39 6.62
N ARG A 37 20.01 -4.64 5.35
CA ARG A 37 19.85 -3.64 4.29
C ARG A 37 18.39 -3.42 3.91
N TYR A 38 17.55 -4.44 4.09
CA TYR A 38 16.12 -4.43 3.80
C TYR A 38 15.27 -4.08 5.02
N ALA A 39 15.76 -4.38 6.22
CA ALA A 39 15.11 -4.05 7.50
C ALA A 39 15.17 -2.55 7.84
N LYS A 40 14.49 -1.70 7.05
CA LYS A 40 14.54 -0.24 7.18
C LYS A 40 13.14 0.37 7.26
N GLN A 41 13.03 1.36 8.14
CA GLN A 41 11.90 2.27 8.19
C GLN A 41 12.36 3.67 7.81
N LYS A 42 11.59 4.33 6.95
CA LYS A 42 11.74 5.73 6.62
C LYS A 42 10.36 6.37 6.47
N ILE A 43 10.04 7.25 7.40
CA ILE A 43 8.80 8.02 7.42
C ILE A 43 9.11 9.40 6.88
N PHE A 44 8.35 9.83 5.88
CA PHE A 44 8.49 11.15 5.28
C PHE A 44 7.48 12.12 5.90
N PRO A 45 7.77 13.43 5.93
CA PRO A 45 6.88 14.42 6.53
C PRO A 45 5.43 14.30 6.04
N GLY A 46 4.49 14.52 6.95
CA GLY A 46 3.07 14.60 6.65
C GLY A 46 2.76 15.67 5.60
N SER A 47 1.69 15.46 4.85
CA SER A 47 1.20 16.38 3.82
C SER A 47 -0.30 16.53 3.93
N ILE A 48 -0.79 17.76 3.76
CA ILE A 48 -2.22 18.01 3.55
C ILE A 48 -2.54 17.64 2.10
N VAL A 49 -3.46 16.70 1.93
CA VAL A 49 -3.90 16.19 0.63
C VAL A 49 -5.41 16.32 0.60
N ASP A 50 -5.96 16.92 -0.45
CA ASP A 50 -7.42 17.02 -0.65
C ASP A 50 -7.94 15.99 -1.67
N LYS A 51 -7.04 15.51 -2.54
CA LYS A 51 -7.38 14.65 -3.67
C LYS A 51 -6.34 13.56 -3.91
N ILE A 52 -6.81 12.38 -4.31
CA ILE A 52 -5.99 11.20 -4.56
C ILE A 52 -6.11 10.82 -6.04
N PRO A 53 -4.99 10.61 -6.76
CA PRO A 53 -5.02 10.22 -8.17
C PRO A 53 -5.53 8.78 -8.32
N THR A 54 -6.26 8.54 -9.41
CA THR A 54 -6.70 7.19 -9.79
C THR A 54 -5.75 6.57 -10.82
N LEU A 55 -6.01 5.33 -11.25
CA LEU A 55 -5.26 4.69 -12.33
C LEU A 55 -5.52 5.40 -13.67
N ASP A 56 -6.68 6.03 -13.83
CA ASP A 56 -6.85 7.11 -14.81
C ASP A 56 -6.25 8.38 -14.22
N THR A 57 -5.04 8.72 -14.63
CA THR A 57 -4.27 9.81 -14.03
C THR A 57 -4.84 11.20 -14.33
N SER A 58 -5.88 11.30 -15.15
CA SER A 58 -6.66 12.53 -15.35
C SER A 58 -7.77 12.70 -14.30
N ILE A 59 -8.13 11.64 -13.59
CA ILE A 59 -9.21 11.60 -12.60
C ILE A 59 -8.64 11.48 -11.19
N TYR A 60 -9.25 12.24 -10.28
CA TYR A 60 -8.91 12.30 -8.87
C TYR A 60 -10.15 12.09 -8.02
N GLN A 61 -9.97 11.40 -6.89
CA GLN A 61 -11.01 11.19 -5.88
C GLN A 61 -10.77 12.12 -4.69
N THR A 62 -11.84 12.59 -4.07
CA THR A 62 -11.74 13.36 -2.83
C THR A 62 -11.16 12.47 -1.74
N VAL A 63 -10.19 12.99 -0.98
CA VAL A 63 -9.62 12.24 0.15
C VAL A 63 -10.69 11.93 1.19
N THR A 64 -10.70 10.71 1.72
CA THR A 64 -11.58 10.33 2.83
C THR A 64 -10.91 10.57 4.18
N PRO A 65 -11.66 10.63 5.29
CA PRO A 65 -11.10 10.88 6.62
C PRO A 65 -9.91 9.99 6.97
N GLN A 66 -9.99 8.67 6.76
CA GLN A 66 -8.90 7.76 7.11
C GLN A 66 -7.64 8.00 6.25
N LEU A 67 -7.81 8.20 4.94
CA LEU A 67 -6.69 8.50 4.04
C LEU A 67 -6.07 9.86 4.37
N LYS A 68 -6.90 10.87 4.71
CA LYS A 68 -6.43 12.19 5.14
C LYS A 68 -5.54 12.07 6.37
N ASP A 69 -5.98 11.34 7.39
CA ASP A 69 -5.18 11.10 8.59
C ASP A 69 -3.86 10.40 8.27
N ARG A 70 -3.86 9.42 7.36
CA ARG A 70 -2.64 8.74 6.93
C ARG A 70 -1.65 9.71 6.27
N PHE A 71 -2.09 10.55 5.33
CA PHE A 71 -1.22 11.51 4.66
C PHE A 71 -0.74 12.62 5.60
N LEU A 72 -1.60 13.07 6.53
CA LEU A 72 -1.22 14.02 7.59
C LEU A 72 -0.16 13.44 8.53
N TYR A 73 -0.24 12.15 8.84
CA TYR A 73 0.77 11.47 9.65
C TYR A 73 2.10 11.31 8.90
N ALA A 74 2.03 10.78 7.67
CA ALA A 74 3.19 10.56 6.82
C ALA A 74 2.81 10.69 5.34
N GLY A 75 3.43 11.63 4.62
CA GLY A 75 3.18 11.79 3.18
C GLY A 75 3.57 10.54 2.40
N SER A 76 4.65 9.88 2.81
CA SER A 76 4.97 8.51 2.44
C SER A 76 5.68 7.79 3.58
N TRP A 77 5.66 6.46 3.54
CA TRP A 77 6.32 5.64 4.53
C TRP A 77 6.87 4.40 3.85
N LYS A 78 8.19 4.27 3.86
CA LYS A 78 8.91 3.08 3.41
C LYS A 78 9.24 2.21 4.62
N GLU A 79 8.85 0.95 4.55
CA GLU A 79 8.96 -0.03 5.62
C GLU A 79 9.56 -1.33 5.07
N ILE A 80 9.71 -2.33 5.92
CA ILE A 80 10.09 -3.70 5.54
C ILE A 80 9.06 -4.24 4.55
N GLY A 81 9.49 -4.46 3.31
CA GLY A 81 8.67 -5.12 2.29
C GLY A 81 7.49 -4.32 1.77
N GLU A 82 7.20 -3.13 2.30
CA GLU A 82 6.05 -2.32 1.86
C GLU A 82 6.35 -0.83 1.86
N THR A 83 5.91 -0.14 0.82
CA THR A 83 6.00 1.32 0.70
C THR A 83 4.60 1.90 0.56
N PHE A 84 4.13 2.61 1.57
CA PHE A 84 2.95 3.46 1.45
C PHE A 84 3.33 4.70 0.64
N LEU A 85 2.67 4.91 -0.50
CA LEU A 85 3.08 5.88 -1.51
C LEU A 85 2.72 7.32 -1.10
N SER A 86 3.50 8.29 -1.59
CA SER A 86 3.07 9.69 -1.67
C SER A 86 2.24 9.91 -2.93
N ILE A 87 1.49 11.01 -3.00
CA ILE A 87 0.71 11.37 -4.20
C ILE A 87 1.55 11.35 -5.47
N ASP A 88 2.74 11.96 -5.45
CA ASP A 88 3.65 11.96 -6.60
C ASP A 88 4.10 10.54 -6.98
N ALA A 89 4.35 9.68 -5.98
CA ALA A 89 4.74 8.30 -6.21
C ALA A 89 3.59 7.47 -6.78
N MET A 90 2.34 7.74 -6.38
CA MET A 90 1.15 7.13 -6.96
C MET A 90 1.02 7.49 -8.45
N ILE A 91 1.12 8.79 -8.79
CA ILE A 91 1.07 9.26 -10.19
C ILE A 91 2.19 8.65 -11.02
N LYS A 92 3.41 8.64 -10.48
CA LYS A 92 4.58 8.07 -11.15
C LYS A 92 4.39 6.58 -11.43
N LEU A 93 3.93 5.82 -10.43
CA LEU A 93 3.72 4.37 -10.56
C LEU A 93 2.59 4.06 -11.55
N ALA A 94 1.43 4.73 -11.44
CA ALA A 94 0.30 4.57 -12.36
C ALA A 94 0.69 4.81 -13.83
N ASN A 95 1.68 5.67 -14.07
CA ASN A 95 2.21 5.94 -15.41
C ASN A 95 3.28 4.97 -15.91
N LYS A 96 3.84 4.09 -15.07
CA LYS A 96 4.87 3.14 -15.50
C LYS A 96 4.30 2.08 -16.46
N PRO A 97 4.92 1.85 -17.64
CA PRO A 97 4.45 0.84 -18.59
C PRO A 97 4.34 -0.57 -17.99
N LYS A 98 5.30 -0.97 -17.15
CA LYS A 98 5.29 -2.26 -16.45
C LYS A 98 4.08 -2.40 -15.53
N PHE A 99 3.77 -1.38 -14.74
CA PHE A 99 2.60 -1.37 -13.85
C PHE A 99 1.29 -1.40 -14.64
N LYS A 100 1.17 -0.62 -15.72
CA LYS A 100 0.00 -0.68 -16.62
C LYS A 100 -0.20 -2.07 -17.21
N LYS A 101 0.89 -2.76 -17.57
CA LYS A 101 0.83 -4.15 -18.06
C LYS A 101 0.31 -5.10 -16.97
N TRP A 102 0.72 -4.92 -15.71
CA TRP A 102 0.20 -5.72 -14.59
C TRP A 102 -1.30 -5.50 -14.37
N VAL A 103 -1.75 -4.25 -14.27
CA VAL A 103 -3.17 -3.91 -14.11
C VAL A 103 -4.00 -4.49 -15.27
N LYS A 104 -3.51 -4.36 -16.51
CA LYS A 104 -4.15 -4.98 -17.69
C LYS A 104 -4.22 -6.50 -17.57
N SER A 105 -3.12 -7.15 -17.17
CA SER A 105 -3.08 -8.61 -17.01
C SER A 105 -4.08 -9.09 -15.97
N MET A 106 -4.23 -8.39 -14.84
CA MET A 106 -5.25 -8.74 -13.84
C MET A 106 -6.66 -8.54 -14.35
N ARG A 107 -6.91 -7.42 -15.04
CA ARG A 107 -8.20 -7.14 -15.69
C ARG A 107 -8.60 -8.22 -16.71
N GLU A 108 -7.64 -8.83 -17.40
CA GLU A 108 -7.91 -9.83 -18.43
C GLU A 108 -7.96 -11.27 -17.89
N ASN A 109 -7.23 -11.57 -16.80
CA ASN A 109 -6.95 -12.96 -16.41
C ASN A 109 -7.28 -13.30 -14.94
N TRP A 110 -7.60 -12.32 -14.10
CA TRP A 110 -7.93 -12.55 -12.69
C TRP A 110 -9.38 -12.12 -12.44
N GLU A 111 -10.30 -13.07 -12.63
CA GLU A 111 -11.71 -12.90 -12.35
C GLU A 111 -11.92 -12.46 -10.89
N ASP A 112 -12.92 -11.59 -10.67
CA ASP A 112 -13.23 -10.99 -9.39
C ASP A 112 -12.15 -10.11 -8.74
N SER A 113 -11.01 -9.87 -9.40
CA SER A 113 -10.04 -8.87 -8.95
C SER A 113 -10.57 -7.44 -9.12
N ALA A 114 -10.06 -6.49 -8.34
CA ALA A 114 -10.51 -5.10 -8.45
C ALA A 114 -10.29 -4.51 -9.86
N PRO A 115 -9.16 -4.73 -10.55
CA PRO A 115 -9.01 -4.34 -11.95
C PRO A 115 -9.97 -5.06 -12.90
N TRP A 116 -10.48 -6.26 -12.59
CA TRP A 116 -11.51 -6.91 -13.40
C TRP A 116 -12.88 -6.25 -13.20
N ILE A 117 -13.28 -5.99 -11.96
CA ILE A 117 -14.60 -5.45 -11.59
C ILE A 117 -14.73 -3.95 -11.90
N TYR A 118 -13.71 -3.16 -11.59
CA TYR A 118 -13.81 -1.70 -11.53
C TYR A 118 -13.02 -1.01 -12.64
N LEU A 119 -13.50 0.17 -13.04
CA LEU A 119 -12.83 1.02 -14.01
C LEU A 119 -11.62 1.72 -13.37
N ASP A 120 -10.62 2.09 -14.17
CA ASP A 120 -9.39 2.74 -13.69
C ASP A 120 -9.66 4.03 -12.89
N LYS A 121 -10.73 4.77 -13.23
CA LYS A 121 -11.21 5.96 -12.49
C LYS A 121 -11.73 5.67 -11.07
N GLN A 122 -11.89 4.40 -10.70
CA GLN A 122 -12.34 3.93 -9.40
C GLN A 122 -11.25 3.20 -8.62
N LEU A 123 -10.00 3.21 -9.10
CA LEU A 123 -8.89 2.50 -8.48
C LEU A 123 -7.75 3.48 -8.24
N SER A 124 -7.16 3.45 -7.05
CA SER A 124 -5.95 4.22 -6.73
C SER A 124 -4.91 3.29 -6.13
N VAL A 125 -3.70 3.25 -6.68
CA VAL A 125 -2.59 2.48 -6.08
C VAL A 125 -2.02 3.23 -4.88
N ILE A 126 -2.19 2.71 -3.67
CA ILE A 126 -1.80 3.41 -2.43
C ILE A 126 -0.54 2.84 -1.78
N SER A 127 -0.17 1.61 -2.14
CA SER A 127 1.06 0.98 -1.66
C SER A 127 1.64 0.01 -2.68
N VAL A 128 2.95 -0.20 -2.59
CA VAL A 128 3.69 -1.17 -3.39
C VAL A 128 4.66 -1.93 -2.49
N MET A 129 4.72 -3.24 -2.67
CA MET A 129 5.66 -4.12 -1.97
C MET A 129 6.81 -4.49 -2.90
N SER A 130 6.47 -4.86 -4.14
CA SER A 130 7.43 -5.23 -5.18
C SER A 130 6.94 -4.70 -6.53
N GLU A 131 7.60 -3.66 -7.05
CA GLU A 131 7.33 -3.18 -8.42
C GLU A 131 7.67 -4.24 -9.47
N ASP A 132 8.57 -5.16 -9.12
CA ASP A 132 9.05 -6.17 -10.05
C ASP A 132 8.10 -7.35 -10.19
N GLU A 133 7.52 -7.80 -9.08
CA GLU A 133 6.59 -8.93 -9.01
C GLU A 133 5.14 -8.50 -9.21
N GLY A 134 4.85 -7.19 -9.16
CA GLY A 134 3.47 -6.70 -9.30
C GLY A 134 2.68 -6.79 -8.00
N ASP A 135 3.36 -6.76 -6.86
CA ASP A 135 2.73 -6.75 -5.54
C ASP A 135 2.39 -5.33 -5.12
N TYR A 136 1.09 -5.02 -5.05
CA TYR A 136 0.58 -3.69 -4.74
C TYR A 136 -0.78 -3.72 -4.02
N THR A 137 -1.14 -2.57 -3.48
CA THR A 137 -2.42 -2.36 -2.78
C THR A 137 -3.20 -1.23 -3.44
N LEU A 138 -4.47 -1.49 -3.72
CA LEU A 138 -5.43 -0.54 -4.30
C LEU A 138 -6.43 -0.05 -3.25
N ALA A 139 -6.75 1.24 -3.29
CA ALA A 139 -8.01 1.77 -2.79
C ALA A 139 -9.06 1.68 -3.89
N VAL A 140 -10.21 1.09 -3.57
CA VAL A 140 -11.35 0.85 -4.46
C VAL A 140 -12.48 1.80 -4.09
N TRP A 141 -12.77 2.75 -4.97
CA TRP A 141 -13.74 3.81 -4.77
C TRP A 141 -15.16 3.36 -5.13
N ASN A 142 -15.69 2.39 -4.38
CA ASN A 142 -17.03 1.82 -4.53
C ASN A 142 -18.02 2.30 -3.44
N ASN A 143 -17.52 2.99 -2.41
CA ASN A 143 -18.28 3.48 -1.25
C ASN A 143 -18.00 4.99 -1.04
N PRO A 144 -19.02 5.81 -0.75
CA PRO A 144 -18.85 7.26 -0.58
C PRO A 144 -18.16 7.68 0.74
N VAL A 145 -18.03 6.80 1.72
CA VAL A 145 -17.47 7.14 3.05
C VAL A 145 -15.98 6.85 3.14
N GLU A 146 -15.59 5.61 2.87
CA GLU A 146 -14.19 5.14 2.83
C GLU A 146 -14.06 4.14 1.68
N PRO A 147 -12.96 4.16 0.91
CA PRO A 147 -12.73 3.14 -0.10
C PRO A 147 -12.39 1.81 0.57
N GLU A 148 -12.80 0.72 -0.06
CA GLU A 148 -12.27 -0.59 0.30
C GLU A 148 -10.79 -0.69 -0.08
N ILE A 149 -10.04 -1.52 0.64
CA ILE A 149 -8.62 -1.76 0.35
C ILE A 149 -8.42 -3.18 -0.13
N TRP A 150 -7.82 -3.32 -1.31
CA TRP A 150 -7.59 -4.60 -1.95
C TRP A 150 -6.09 -4.77 -2.19
N ARG A 151 -5.49 -5.77 -1.55
CA ARG A 151 -4.05 -6.05 -1.59
C ARG A 151 -3.79 -7.29 -2.43
N TYR A 152 -2.75 -7.22 -3.26
CA TYR A 152 -2.26 -8.31 -4.08
C TYR A 152 -0.79 -8.56 -3.78
N SER A 153 -0.48 -9.78 -3.37
CA SER A 153 0.90 -10.20 -3.16
C SER A 153 1.08 -11.65 -3.61
N GLY A 154 1.97 -11.86 -4.58
CA GLY A 154 2.06 -13.12 -5.30
C GLY A 154 0.72 -13.51 -5.92
N GLN A 155 0.19 -14.68 -5.52
CA GLN A 155 -1.09 -15.21 -5.99
C GLN A 155 -2.24 -14.99 -4.97
N SER A 156 -2.00 -14.19 -3.93
CA SER A 156 -2.99 -13.94 -2.88
C SER A 156 -3.66 -12.59 -3.07
N GLU A 157 -4.97 -12.57 -2.85
CA GLU A 157 -5.80 -11.36 -2.73
C GLU A 157 -6.29 -11.24 -1.29
N GLN A 158 -6.26 -10.03 -0.73
CA GLN A 158 -6.93 -9.70 0.53
C GLN A 158 -7.82 -8.48 0.33
N LYS A 159 -9.06 -8.54 0.81
CA LYS A 159 -10.05 -7.46 0.74
C LYS A 159 -10.36 -6.97 2.15
N PHE A 160 -10.30 -5.66 2.33
CA PHE A 160 -10.59 -4.99 3.60
C PHE A 160 -11.65 -3.93 3.37
N LYS A 161 -12.54 -3.78 4.34
CA LYS A 161 -13.63 -2.81 4.31
C LYS A 161 -13.13 -1.37 4.14
N ASP A 162 -12.00 -1.04 4.75
CA ASP A 162 -11.41 0.29 4.75
C ASP A 162 -9.91 0.24 5.10
N LEU A 163 -9.27 1.41 5.13
CA LEU A 163 -7.85 1.57 5.47
C LEU A 163 -7.53 1.04 6.87
N LEU A 164 -8.39 1.31 7.85
CA LEU A 164 -8.18 0.83 9.23
C LEU A 164 -8.18 -0.69 9.30
N GLY A 165 -9.08 -1.37 8.57
CA GLY A 165 -9.12 -2.83 8.48
C GLY A 165 -7.82 -3.40 7.91
N TRP A 166 -7.31 -2.83 6.82
CA TRP A 166 -6.03 -3.25 6.23
C TRP A 166 -4.85 -2.99 7.18
N LEU A 167 -4.81 -1.83 7.82
CA LEU A 167 -3.77 -1.48 8.78
C LEU A 167 -3.76 -2.47 9.96
N ASN A 168 -4.91 -2.77 10.56
CA ASN A 168 -4.98 -3.75 11.66
C ASN A 168 -4.37 -5.11 11.27
N TRP A 169 -4.71 -5.60 10.08
CA TRP A 169 -4.14 -6.83 9.54
C TRP A 169 -2.61 -6.77 9.38
N LEU A 170 -2.07 -5.64 8.91
CA LEU A 170 -0.61 -5.46 8.78
C LEU A 170 0.15 -5.52 10.11
N ASN A 171 -0.50 -5.20 11.22
CA ASN A 171 0.10 -5.31 12.55
C ASN A 171 -0.09 -6.70 13.19
N GLY A 172 -0.67 -7.65 12.46
CA GLY A 172 -0.94 -9.01 12.93
C GLY A 172 -2.16 -9.13 13.85
N ASN A 173 -3.12 -8.20 13.73
CA ASN A 173 -4.41 -8.23 14.45
C ASN A 173 -5.56 -8.68 13.55
#